data_AF-A0A2V4BTT8-F1
#
_entry.id   AF-A0A2V4BTT8-F1
#
_cell.length_a   1.000
_cell.length_b   1.000
_cell.length_c   1.000
_cell.angle_alpha   90.00
_cell.angle_beta   90.00
_cell.angle_gamma   90.00
#
_symmetry.space_group_name_H-M   'P 1'
#
loop_
_entity.id
_entity.type
_entity.pdbx_description
1 polymer ?
#
loop_
_entity_poly.entity_id
_entity_poly.type
_entity_poly.pdbx_seq_one_letter_code
_entity_poly.pdbx_strand_id
1 'polypeptide(L)'
;MSTLVMNQTKYGVTESKKRTLDSLTIQVLNATDEVSQLQAIVTSLTNKLNTYQGFLTQADANKTQAKNNVVLMDGVIKNALNLKDSSKVALNEIVHANDKTKEVAQNTTIVINKLIYTAEMINKLAGLITRKKAQNPLISDQLIALITKAGTNANNAVALTLVALNATFTAQSTNKDVLNTAALENVQSRRLYDKLTSDNKTNSPNASLKTLLNNAYQSSVAEFNKMQNAYNETLNQLNLKTAELNKAQINLKSLQAGLAAANAAALAS
;
A
#
# COMPACT_ATOMS: atom_id res chain seq x y z
N MET A 1 -86.28 43.61 62.80
CA MET A 1 -85.37 42.45 62.84
C MET A 1 -85.43 41.78 61.48
N SER A 2 -84.48 42.09 60.60
CA SER A 2 -84.42 41.54 59.24
C SER A 2 -83.30 40.51 59.21
N THR A 3 -83.67 39.30 58.79
CA THR A 3 -82.84 38.10 58.77
C THR A 3 -81.62 38.27 57.86
N LEU A 4 -80.43 38.20 58.46
CA LEU A 4 -79.16 37.96 57.78
C LEU A 4 -79.21 36.58 57.12
N VAL A 5 -79.45 36.56 55.80
CA VAL A 5 -79.29 35.36 54.98
C VAL A 5 -77.79 35.07 54.89
N MET A 6 -77.35 34.08 55.67
CA MET A 6 -76.00 33.53 55.60
C MET A 6 -75.78 32.82 54.24
N ASN A 7 -74.91 33.39 53.42
CA ASN A 7 -74.43 32.83 52.15
C ASN A 7 -73.36 31.73 52.39
N GLN A 8 -73.69 30.70 53.19
CA GLN A 8 -72.71 29.74 53.72
C GLN A 8 -72.37 28.54 52.80
N THR A 9 -73.04 28.38 51.66
CA THR A 9 -72.75 27.28 50.71
C THR A 9 -71.73 27.65 49.62
N LYS A 10 -71.52 28.94 49.33
CA LYS A 10 -70.60 29.38 48.27
C LYS A 10 -69.11 29.29 48.64
N TYR A 11 -68.76 29.40 49.91
CA TYR A 11 -67.36 29.44 50.35
C TYR A 11 -66.64 28.09 50.16
N GLY A 12 -67.28 26.97 50.51
CA GLY A 12 -66.69 25.63 50.35
C GLY A 12 -66.53 25.18 48.90
N VAL A 13 -67.45 25.56 48.01
CA VAL A 13 -67.38 25.25 46.56
C VAL A 13 -66.26 26.04 45.88
N THR A 14 -66.07 27.31 46.28
CA THR A 14 -65.03 28.18 45.74
C THR A 14 -63.64 27.71 46.15
N GLU A 15 -63.46 27.34 47.43
CA GLU A 15 -62.20 26.79 47.94
C GLU A 15 -61.84 25.46 47.29
N SER A 16 -62.85 24.60 47.03
CA SER A 16 -62.66 23.33 46.32
C SER A 16 -62.24 23.55 44.86
N LYS A 17 -62.89 24.48 44.14
CA LYS A 17 -62.52 24.82 42.76
C LYS A 17 -61.11 25.39 42.67
N LYS A 18 -60.75 26.26 43.62
CA LYS A 18 -59.40 26.82 43.74
C LYS A 18 -58.36 25.71 43.97
N ARG A 19 -58.62 24.78 44.90
CA ARG A 19 -57.72 23.65 45.14
C ARG A 19 -57.56 22.73 43.92
N THR A 20 -58.62 22.51 43.14
CA THR A 20 -58.55 21.76 41.87
C THR A 20 -57.72 22.50 40.82
N LEU A 21 -57.89 23.82 40.69
CA LEU A 21 -57.10 24.66 39.81
C LEU A 21 -55.61 24.67 40.20
N ASP A 22 -55.31 24.81 41.49
CA ASP A 22 -53.93 24.76 42.00
C ASP A 22 -53.30 23.39 41.72
N SER A 23 -54.05 22.30 41.92
CA SER A 23 -53.57 20.94 41.60
C SER A 23 -53.29 20.74 40.11
N LEU A 24 -54.19 21.17 39.23
CA LEU A 24 -53.98 21.13 37.77
C LEU A 24 -52.81 22.01 37.35
N THR A 25 -52.62 23.16 37.98
CA THR A 25 -51.50 24.07 37.72
C THR A 25 -50.17 23.40 38.08
N ILE A 26 -50.09 22.73 39.23
CA ILE A 26 -48.91 21.95 39.63
C ILE A 26 -48.66 20.79 38.65
N GLN A 27 -49.71 20.08 38.21
CA GLN A 27 -49.56 19.00 37.24
C GLN A 27 -49.06 19.49 35.88
N VAL A 28 -49.54 20.65 35.40
CA VAL A 28 -49.04 21.29 34.18
C VAL A 28 -47.58 21.72 34.33
N LEU A 29 -47.20 22.29 35.47
CA LEU A 29 -45.81 22.62 35.79
C LEU A 29 -44.90 21.39 35.71
N ASN A 30 -45.24 20.33 36.44
CA ASN A 30 -44.46 19.09 36.46
C ASN A 30 -44.35 18.46 35.05
N ALA A 31 -45.44 18.43 34.28
CA ALA A 31 -45.43 17.91 32.91
C ALA A 31 -44.60 18.80 31.95
N THR A 32 -44.56 20.12 32.20
CA THR A 32 -43.71 21.05 31.44
C THR A 32 -42.24 20.79 31.72
N ASP A 33 -41.89 20.54 32.99
CA ASP A 33 -40.53 20.18 33.38
C ASP A 33 -40.10 18.84 32.78
N GLU A 34 -40.97 17.82 32.81
CA GLU A 34 -40.72 16.51 32.19
C GLU A 34 -40.45 16.63 30.68
N VAL A 35 -41.30 17.38 29.95
CA VAL A 35 -41.09 17.65 28.53
C VAL A 35 -39.77 18.38 28.29
N SER A 36 -39.42 19.35 29.12
CA SER A 36 -38.16 20.10 29.00
C SER A 36 -36.93 19.22 29.20
N GLN A 37 -36.97 18.31 30.18
CA GLN A 37 -35.90 17.35 30.43
C GLN A 37 -35.73 16.37 29.26
N LEU A 38 -36.84 15.79 28.77
CA LEU A 38 -36.81 14.87 27.63
C LEU A 38 -36.33 15.56 26.35
N GLN A 39 -36.73 16.81 26.13
CA GLN A 39 -36.27 17.62 25.00
C GLN A 39 -34.75 17.85 25.06
N ALA A 40 -34.21 18.14 26.25
CA ALA A 40 -32.77 18.29 26.45
C ALA A 40 -32.01 16.98 26.17
N ILE A 41 -32.55 15.83 26.62
CA ILE A 41 -31.98 14.51 26.35
C ILE A 41 -31.98 14.19 24.86
N VAL A 42 -33.10 14.39 24.16
CA VAL A 42 -33.20 14.17 22.71
C VAL A 42 -32.20 15.05 21.95
N THR A 43 -32.06 16.32 22.34
CA THR A 43 -31.09 17.24 21.74
C THR A 43 -29.65 16.75 21.95
N SER A 44 -29.32 16.32 23.16
CA SER A 44 -28.00 15.76 23.49
C SER A 44 -27.69 14.49 22.69
N LEU A 45 -28.63 13.55 22.62
CA LEU A 45 -28.49 12.31 21.84
C LEU A 45 -28.39 12.58 20.34
N THR A 46 -29.11 13.57 19.82
CA THR A 46 -28.99 14.02 18.42
C THR A 46 -27.58 14.52 18.12
N ASN A 47 -27.03 15.38 18.99
CA ASN A 47 -25.66 15.88 18.83
C ASN A 47 -24.62 14.76 18.93
N LYS A 48 -24.81 13.81 19.86
CA LYS A 48 -23.96 12.63 20.00
C LYS A 48 -24.01 11.74 18.76
N LEU A 49 -25.20 11.52 18.20
CA LEU A 49 -25.40 10.73 16.99
C LEU A 49 -24.68 11.35 15.79
N ASN A 50 -24.79 12.68 15.61
CA ASN A 50 -24.06 13.42 14.58
C ASN A 50 -22.54 13.29 14.73
N THR A 51 -22.05 13.29 15.98
CA THR A 51 -20.62 13.09 16.28
C THR A 51 -20.17 11.68 15.87
N TYR A 52 -20.91 10.64 16.25
CA TYR A 52 -20.60 9.27 15.85
C TYR A 52 -20.74 9.05 14.35
N GLN A 53 -21.67 9.74 13.67
CA GLN A 53 -21.75 9.72 12.21
C GLN A 53 -20.44 10.22 11.58
N GLY A 54 -19.89 11.32 12.11
CA GLY A 54 -18.59 11.85 11.66
C GLY A 54 -17.44 10.85 11.88
N PHE A 55 -17.36 10.25 13.07
CA PHE A 55 -16.35 9.22 13.35
C PHE A 55 -16.51 7.97 12.51
N LEU A 56 -17.73 7.54 12.22
CA LEU A 56 -18.01 6.39 11.36
C LEU A 56 -17.54 6.64 9.93
N THR A 57 -17.83 7.82 9.38
CA THR A 57 -17.34 8.23 8.05
C THR A 57 -15.82 8.23 8.00
N GLN A 58 -15.15 8.78 9.02
CA GLN A 58 -13.68 8.78 9.07
C GLN A 58 -13.10 7.36 9.21
N ALA A 59 -13.71 6.52 10.05
CA ALA A 59 -13.27 5.14 10.25
C ALA A 59 -13.43 4.31 8.97
N ASP A 60 -14.51 4.52 8.20
CA ASP A 60 -14.72 3.86 6.92
C ASP A 60 -13.68 4.29 5.86
N ALA A 61 -13.38 5.59 5.80
CA ALA A 61 -12.32 6.12 4.95
C ALA A 61 -10.95 5.52 5.31
N ASN A 62 -10.60 5.48 6.61
CA ASN A 62 -9.35 4.90 7.10
C ASN A 62 -9.25 3.40 6.78
N LYS A 63 -10.33 2.63 7.01
CA LYS A 63 -10.42 1.20 6.66
C LYS A 63 -10.20 0.99 5.16
N THR A 64 -10.82 1.82 4.31
CA THR A 64 -10.66 1.76 2.86
C THR A 64 -9.23 2.07 2.43
N GLN A 65 -8.64 3.12 3.00
CA GLN A 65 -7.25 3.49 2.72
C GLN A 65 -6.26 2.39 3.16
N ALA A 66 -6.44 1.83 4.36
CA ALA A 66 -5.62 0.75 4.86
C ALA A 66 -5.71 -0.50 3.97
N LYS A 67 -6.92 -0.84 3.50
CA LYS A 67 -7.12 -1.92 2.52
C LYS A 67 -6.37 -1.67 1.21
N ASN A 68 -6.48 -0.44 0.67
CA ASN A 68 -5.77 -0.08 -0.56
C ASN A 68 -4.25 -0.18 -0.40
N ASN A 69 -3.71 0.24 0.76
CA ASN A 69 -2.29 0.10 1.06
C ASN A 69 -1.84 -1.38 1.11
N VAL A 70 -2.66 -2.29 1.65
CA VAL A 70 -2.38 -3.73 1.62
C VAL A 70 -2.32 -4.25 0.18
N VAL A 71 -3.28 -3.87 -0.67
CA VAL A 71 -3.30 -4.28 -2.08
C VAL A 71 -2.09 -3.75 -2.84
N LEU A 72 -1.71 -2.49 -2.62
CA LEU A 72 -0.51 -1.91 -3.21
C LEU A 72 0.75 -2.64 -2.74
N MET A 73 0.83 -3.01 -1.46
CA MET A 73 1.95 -3.78 -0.91
C MET A 73 2.07 -5.16 -1.54
N ASP A 74 0.97 -5.88 -1.77
CA ASP A 74 1.00 -7.16 -2.47
C ASP A 74 1.56 -7.00 -3.90
N GLY A 75 1.23 -5.90 -4.59
CA GLY A 75 1.84 -5.53 -5.86
C GLY A 75 3.36 -5.31 -5.77
N VAL A 76 3.80 -4.55 -4.76
CA VAL A 76 5.24 -4.31 -4.50
C VAL A 76 5.98 -5.61 -4.19
N ILE A 77 5.40 -6.49 -3.37
CA ILE A 77 5.97 -7.80 -3.04
C ILE A 77 6.11 -8.67 -4.30
N LYS A 78 5.10 -8.67 -5.17
CA LYS A 78 5.18 -9.39 -6.45
C LYS A 78 6.30 -8.86 -7.33
N ASN A 79 6.44 -7.54 -7.43
CA ASN A 79 7.54 -6.93 -8.19
C ASN A 79 8.91 -7.25 -7.58
N ALA A 80 9.03 -7.25 -6.26
CA ALA A 80 10.26 -7.62 -5.57
C ALA A 80 10.61 -9.11 -5.78
N LEU A 81 9.61 -10.00 -5.82
CA LEU A 81 9.81 -11.42 -6.14
C LEU A 81 10.31 -11.58 -7.58
N ASN A 82 9.65 -10.92 -8.53
CA ASN A 82 10.05 -10.95 -9.94
C ASN A 82 11.48 -10.43 -10.12
N LEU A 83 11.84 -9.34 -9.43
CA LEU A 83 13.21 -8.82 -9.43
C LEU A 83 14.18 -9.86 -8.87
N LYS A 84 13.89 -10.44 -7.69
CA LYS A 84 14.74 -11.48 -7.07
C LYS A 84 15.01 -12.65 -8.01
N ASP A 85 13.96 -13.15 -8.66
CA ASP A 85 14.07 -14.31 -9.54
C ASP A 85 14.78 -13.95 -10.86
N SER A 86 14.51 -12.77 -11.41
CA SER A 86 15.18 -12.26 -12.62
C SER A 86 16.67 -11.99 -12.39
N SER A 87 17.03 -11.38 -11.26
CA SER A 87 18.43 -11.15 -10.87
C SER A 87 19.19 -12.47 -10.66
N LYS A 88 18.51 -13.55 -10.24
CA LYS A 88 19.11 -14.89 -10.15
C LYS A 88 19.41 -15.48 -11.53
N VAL A 89 18.47 -15.35 -12.46
CA VAL A 89 18.68 -15.79 -13.84
C VAL A 89 19.83 -15.00 -14.46
N ALA A 90 19.81 -13.67 -14.35
CA ALA A 90 20.86 -12.81 -14.88
C ALA A 90 22.25 -13.18 -14.35
N LEU A 91 22.38 -13.41 -13.04
CA LEU A 91 23.65 -13.84 -12.43
C LEU A 91 24.14 -15.17 -13.04
N ASN A 92 23.26 -16.17 -13.18
CA ASN A 92 23.64 -17.46 -13.75
C ASN A 92 24.08 -17.32 -15.21
N GLU A 93 23.37 -16.54 -16.02
CA GLU A 93 23.73 -16.29 -17.41
C GLU A 93 25.07 -15.56 -17.54
N ILE A 94 25.38 -14.62 -16.64
CA ILE A 94 26.67 -13.93 -16.63
C ILE A 94 27.81 -14.88 -16.24
N VAL A 95 27.58 -15.78 -15.28
CA VAL A 95 28.56 -16.83 -14.95
C VAL A 95 28.86 -17.69 -16.18
N HIS A 96 27.83 -18.15 -16.89
CA HIS A 96 27.98 -18.93 -18.12
C HIS A 96 28.69 -18.14 -19.24
N ALA A 97 28.33 -16.87 -19.44
CA ALA A 97 28.97 -16.00 -20.41
C ALA A 97 30.46 -15.81 -20.10
N ASN A 98 30.81 -15.59 -18.83
CA ASN A 98 32.19 -15.43 -18.39
C ASN A 98 33.04 -16.69 -18.65
N ASP A 99 32.50 -17.87 -18.36
CA ASP A 99 33.17 -19.14 -18.66
C ASP A 99 33.38 -19.33 -20.16
N LYS A 100 32.38 -19.01 -20.99
CA LYS A 100 32.49 -19.11 -22.44
C LYS A 100 33.45 -18.09 -23.04
N THR A 101 33.49 -16.86 -22.52
CA THR A 101 34.50 -15.86 -22.94
C THR A 101 35.91 -16.30 -22.59
N LYS A 102 36.11 -16.93 -21.42
CA LYS A 102 37.41 -17.51 -21.05
C LYS A 102 37.83 -18.63 -22.01
N GLU A 103 36.92 -19.51 -22.40
CA GLU A 103 37.17 -20.57 -23.39
C GLU A 103 37.57 -19.97 -24.75
N VAL A 104 36.85 -18.95 -25.23
CA VAL A 104 37.18 -18.24 -26.47
C VAL A 104 38.56 -17.57 -26.40
N ALA A 105 38.93 -16.95 -25.27
CA ALA A 105 40.24 -16.33 -25.08
C ALA A 105 41.39 -17.36 -25.18
N GLN A 106 41.21 -18.52 -24.54
CA GLN A 106 42.16 -19.63 -24.60
C GLN A 106 42.31 -20.17 -26.03
N ASN A 107 41.19 -20.43 -26.71
CA ASN A 107 41.21 -20.94 -28.08
C ASN A 107 41.84 -19.94 -29.05
N THR A 108 41.55 -18.65 -28.90
CA THR A 108 42.14 -17.58 -29.74
C THR A 108 43.65 -17.47 -29.49
N THR A 109 44.11 -17.62 -28.25
CA THR A 109 45.53 -17.66 -27.90
C THR A 109 46.24 -18.87 -28.53
N ILE A 110 45.59 -20.04 -28.58
CA ILE A 110 46.16 -21.21 -29.24
C ILE A 110 46.27 -20.98 -30.76
N VAL A 111 45.21 -20.44 -31.38
CA VAL A 111 45.18 -20.15 -32.81
C VAL A 111 46.27 -19.15 -33.18
N ILE A 112 46.44 -18.08 -32.41
CA ILE A 112 47.42 -17.05 -32.75
C ILE A 112 48.86 -17.54 -32.65
N ASN A 113 49.17 -18.34 -31.63
CA ASN A 113 50.50 -18.94 -31.50
C ASN A 113 50.83 -19.85 -32.70
N LYS A 114 49.85 -20.62 -33.16
CA LYS A 114 50.00 -21.45 -34.37
C LYS A 114 50.12 -20.62 -35.65
N LEU A 115 49.36 -19.52 -35.76
CA LEU A 115 49.43 -18.62 -36.91
C LEU A 115 50.78 -17.88 -36.99
N ILE A 116 51.31 -17.41 -35.85
CA ILE A 116 52.63 -16.78 -35.77
C ILE A 116 53.71 -17.75 -36.26
N TYR A 117 53.71 -18.98 -35.73
CA TYR A 117 54.65 -20.02 -36.17
C TYR A 117 54.54 -20.31 -37.68
N THR A 118 53.31 -20.43 -38.19
CA THR A 118 53.07 -20.69 -39.62
C THR A 118 53.52 -19.53 -40.50
N ALA A 119 53.23 -18.28 -40.10
CA ALA A 119 53.66 -17.08 -40.81
C ALA A 119 55.19 -16.98 -40.87
N GLU A 120 55.88 -17.26 -39.75
CA GLU A 120 57.35 -17.33 -39.72
C GLU A 120 57.91 -18.38 -40.68
N MET A 121 57.32 -19.58 -40.71
CA MET A 121 57.74 -20.65 -41.62
C MET A 121 57.56 -20.26 -43.09
N ILE A 122 56.42 -19.65 -43.45
CA ILE A 122 56.16 -19.17 -44.80
C ILE A 122 57.16 -18.06 -45.18
N ASN A 123 57.41 -17.10 -44.28
CA ASN A 123 58.35 -16.01 -44.53
C ASN A 123 59.78 -16.53 -44.70
N LYS A 124 60.21 -17.51 -43.89
CA LYS A 124 61.51 -18.19 -44.04
C LYS A 124 61.61 -18.95 -45.37
N LEU A 125 60.56 -19.66 -45.76
CA LEU A 125 60.50 -20.39 -47.03
C LEU A 125 60.53 -19.42 -48.23
N ALA A 126 59.78 -18.33 -48.19
CA ALA A 126 59.81 -17.28 -49.20
C ALA A 126 61.23 -16.72 -49.38
N GLY A 127 61.90 -16.37 -48.27
CA GLY A 127 63.29 -15.89 -48.31
C GLY A 127 64.29 -16.94 -48.84
N LEU A 128 64.04 -18.23 -48.62
CA LEU A 128 64.87 -19.32 -49.19
C LEU A 128 64.63 -19.47 -50.70
N ILE A 129 63.38 -19.47 -51.15
CA ILE A 129 63.03 -19.57 -52.57
C ILE A 129 63.60 -18.39 -53.36
N THR A 130 63.47 -17.16 -52.85
CA THR A 130 64.04 -15.97 -53.49
C THR A 130 65.55 -16.07 -53.64
N ARG A 131 66.26 -16.50 -52.59
CA ARG A 131 67.71 -16.75 -52.66
C ARG A 131 68.06 -17.85 -53.67
N LYS A 132 67.27 -18.92 -53.73
CA LYS A 132 67.48 -20.01 -54.69
C LYS A 132 67.19 -19.60 -56.13
N LYS A 133 66.20 -18.73 -56.38
CA LYS A 133 65.93 -18.18 -57.72
C LYS A 133 67.11 -17.36 -58.24
N ALA A 134 67.76 -16.58 -57.38
CA ALA A 134 68.95 -15.83 -57.75
C ALA A 134 70.12 -16.73 -58.16
N GLN A 135 70.20 -17.95 -57.60
CA GLN A 135 71.22 -18.96 -57.95
C GLN A 135 70.80 -19.84 -59.13
N ASN A 136 69.50 -20.05 -59.35
CA ASN A 136 68.94 -20.88 -60.41
C ASN A 136 67.72 -20.19 -61.07
N PRO A 137 67.91 -19.56 -62.25
CA PRO A 137 66.86 -18.83 -62.95
C PRO A 137 65.64 -19.68 -63.37
N LEU A 138 65.77 -21.01 -63.41
CA LEU A 138 64.71 -21.94 -63.83
C LEU A 138 63.56 -22.07 -62.81
N ILE A 139 63.72 -21.57 -61.58
CA ILE A 139 62.63 -21.54 -60.59
C ILE A 139 61.51 -20.64 -61.10
N SER A 140 60.25 -21.11 -61.09
CA SER A 140 59.12 -20.34 -61.64
C SER A 140 58.83 -19.05 -60.86
N ASP A 141 58.61 -17.94 -61.58
CA ASP A 141 58.20 -16.67 -60.96
C ASP A 141 56.79 -16.76 -60.36
N GLN A 142 55.95 -17.67 -60.87
CA GLN A 142 54.63 -17.94 -60.27
C GLN A 142 54.76 -18.54 -58.86
N LEU A 143 55.77 -19.38 -58.60
CA LEU A 143 56.03 -19.92 -57.27
C LEU A 143 56.42 -18.81 -56.29
N ILE A 144 57.24 -17.86 -56.75
CA ILE A 144 57.65 -16.69 -55.96
C ILE A 144 56.45 -15.79 -55.65
N ALA A 145 55.59 -15.54 -56.64
CA ALA A 145 54.37 -14.76 -56.45
C ALA A 145 53.41 -15.42 -55.43
N LEU A 146 53.21 -16.75 -55.53
CA LEU A 146 52.35 -17.50 -54.63
C LEU A 146 52.87 -17.49 -53.19
N ILE A 147 54.17 -17.76 -52.97
CA ILE A 147 54.74 -17.79 -51.61
C ILE A 147 54.76 -16.39 -50.98
N THR A 148 54.99 -15.35 -51.77
CA THR A 148 54.94 -13.94 -51.31
C THR A 148 53.51 -13.58 -50.88
N LYS A 149 52.51 -13.91 -51.70
CA LYS A 149 51.09 -13.70 -51.37
C LYS A 149 50.66 -14.48 -50.13
N ALA A 150 51.12 -15.73 -49.99
CA ALA A 150 50.88 -16.53 -48.78
C ALA A 150 51.49 -15.88 -47.53
N GLY A 151 52.70 -15.32 -47.62
CA GLY A 151 53.34 -14.58 -46.53
C GLY A 151 52.55 -13.34 -46.12
N THR A 152 52.12 -12.52 -47.09
CA THR A 152 51.25 -11.36 -46.82
C THR A 152 49.93 -11.78 -46.15
N ASN A 153 49.27 -12.82 -46.66
CA ASN A 153 48.02 -13.31 -46.09
C ASN A 153 48.21 -13.85 -44.67
N ALA A 154 49.30 -14.57 -44.39
CA ALA A 154 49.61 -15.10 -43.07
C ALA A 154 49.87 -13.97 -42.06
N ASN A 155 50.65 -12.96 -42.43
CA ASN A 155 50.90 -11.79 -41.58
C ASN A 155 49.60 -11.00 -41.29
N ASN A 156 48.73 -10.85 -42.30
CA ASN A 156 47.41 -10.23 -42.12
C ASN A 156 46.51 -11.04 -41.19
N ALA A 157 46.51 -12.38 -41.30
CA ALA A 157 45.74 -13.25 -40.40
C ALA A 157 46.23 -13.16 -38.95
N VAL A 158 47.55 -13.08 -38.73
CA VAL A 158 48.13 -12.83 -37.40
C VAL A 158 47.65 -11.49 -36.85
N ALA A 159 47.73 -10.42 -37.64
CA ALA A 159 47.29 -9.09 -37.22
C ALA A 159 45.81 -9.04 -36.84
N LEU A 160 44.92 -9.63 -37.65
CA LEU A 160 43.48 -9.70 -37.35
C LEU A 160 43.19 -10.55 -36.10
N THR A 161 43.92 -11.65 -35.92
CA THR A 161 43.74 -12.51 -34.74
C THR A 161 44.24 -11.82 -33.47
N LEU A 162 45.28 -10.96 -33.55
CA LEU A 162 45.74 -10.14 -32.43
C LEU A 162 44.65 -9.15 -31.99
N VAL A 163 43.97 -8.53 -32.95
CA VAL A 163 42.83 -7.64 -32.67
C VAL A 163 41.68 -8.41 -32.02
N ALA A 164 41.32 -9.59 -32.54
CA ALA A 164 40.29 -10.45 -31.96
C ALA A 164 40.63 -10.89 -30.53
N LEU A 165 41.91 -11.23 -30.26
CA LEU A 165 42.39 -11.58 -28.93
C LEU A 165 42.25 -10.41 -27.95
N ASN A 166 42.64 -9.20 -28.37
CA ASN A 166 42.50 -7.99 -27.55
C ASN A 166 41.03 -7.68 -27.23
N ALA A 167 40.14 -7.80 -28.23
CA ALA A 167 38.71 -7.66 -28.02
C ALA A 167 38.16 -8.70 -27.03
N THR A 168 38.64 -9.94 -27.10
CA THR A 168 38.24 -11.01 -26.17
C THR A 168 38.69 -10.72 -24.73
N PHE A 169 39.90 -10.20 -24.52
CA PHE A 169 40.35 -9.79 -23.18
C PHE A 169 39.57 -8.59 -22.64
N THR A 170 39.19 -7.66 -23.51
CA THR A 170 38.32 -6.53 -23.12
C THR A 170 36.96 -7.06 -22.65
N ALA A 171 36.34 -7.97 -23.42
CA ALA A 171 35.08 -8.62 -23.04
C ALA A 171 35.21 -9.39 -21.73
N GLN A 172 36.32 -10.10 -21.50
CA GLN A 172 36.57 -10.82 -20.25
C GLN A 172 36.64 -9.88 -19.04
N SER A 173 37.32 -8.74 -19.17
CA SER A 173 37.38 -7.72 -18.11
C SER A 173 35.99 -7.19 -17.80
N THR A 174 35.23 -6.80 -18.82
CA THR A 174 33.86 -6.30 -18.64
C THR A 174 32.94 -7.35 -17.99
N ASN A 175 33.02 -8.62 -18.40
CA ASN A 175 32.19 -9.67 -17.82
C ASN A 175 32.49 -9.90 -16.33
N LYS A 176 33.74 -9.72 -15.89
CA LYS A 176 34.11 -9.83 -14.48
C LYS A 176 33.49 -8.72 -13.63
N ASP A 177 33.44 -7.50 -14.15
CA ASP A 177 32.81 -6.37 -13.45
C ASP A 177 31.29 -6.52 -13.38
N VAL A 178 30.69 -6.99 -14.48
CA VAL A 178 29.26 -7.30 -14.57
C VAL A 178 28.88 -8.44 -13.62
N LEU A 179 29.73 -9.46 -13.47
CA LEU A 179 29.51 -10.56 -12.52
C LEU A 179 29.41 -10.07 -11.07
N ASN A 180 30.32 -9.21 -10.64
CA ASN A 180 30.28 -8.65 -9.28
C ASN A 180 29.02 -7.81 -9.05
N THR A 181 28.63 -7.03 -10.06
CA THR A 181 27.42 -6.20 -10.01
C THR A 181 26.15 -7.06 -9.93
N ALA A 182 26.03 -8.08 -10.78
CA ALA A 182 24.89 -9.00 -10.78
C ALA A 182 24.81 -9.83 -9.49
N ALA A 183 25.96 -10.23 -8.92
CA ALA A 183 26.00 -10.92 -7.64
C ALA A 183 25.47 -10.03 -6.51
N LEU A 184 25.88 -8.75 -6.49
CA LEU A 184 25.39 -7.78 -5.53
C LEU A 184 23.89 -7.51 -5.71
N GLU A 185 23.43 -7.33 -6.95
CA GLU A 185 22.01 -7.16 -7.29
C GLU A 185 21.16 -8.35 -6.81
N ASN A 186 21.63 -9.58 -7.03
CA ASN A 186 20.95 -10.79 -6.56
C ASN A 186 20.81 -10.81 -5.02
N VAL A 187 21.87 -10.45 -4.30
CA VAL A 187 21.83 -10.40 -2.83
C VAL A 187 20.89 -9.30 -2.36
N GLN A 188 20.93 -8.12 -2.97
CA GLN A 188 20.09 -6.98 -2.57
C GLN A 188 18.61 -7.22 -2.88
N SER A 189 18.28 -7.74 -4.06
CA SER A 189 16.89 -8.08 -4.44
C SER A 189 16.28 -9.12 -3.50
N ARG A 190 17.06 -10.14 -3.12
CA ARG A 190 16.66 -11.12 -2.10
C ARG A 190 16.42 -10.47 -0.74
N ARG A 191 17.34 -9.63 -0.27
CA ARG A 191 17.19 -8.90 1.01
C ARG A 191 15.96 -8.00 1.01
N LEU A 192 15.68 -7.31 -0.09
CA LEU A 192 14.48 -6.48 -0.25
C LEU A 192 13.23 -7.33 -0.11
N TYR A 193 13.13 -8.43 -0.88
CA TYR A 193 11.99 -9.34 -0.80
C TYR A 193 11.78 -9.91 0.61
N ASP A 194 12.87 -10.37 1.25
CA ASP A 194 12.82 -10.91 2.60
C ASP A 194 12.38 -9.84 3.60
N LYS A 195 12.83 -8.58 3.47
CA LYS A 195 12.42 -7.47 4.36
C LYS A 195 10.95 -7.07 4.19
N LEU A 196 10.39 -7.24 2.99
CA LEU A 196 8.97 -6.98 2.74
C LEU A 196 8.04 -8.07 3.29
N THR A 197 8.54 -9.32 3.39
CA THR A 197 7.67 -10.50 3.59
C THR A 197 7.95 -11.31 4.87
N SER A 198 9.17 -11.26 5.39
CA SER A 198 9.65 -12.24 6.37
C SER A 198 9.97 -11.58 7.72
N ASP A 199 9.07 -11.75 8.66
CA ASP A 199 9.23 -11.28 10.05
C ASP A 199 10.42 -11.99 10.76
N ASN A 200 10.73 -13.24 10.39
CA ASN A 200 11.71 -14.08 11.09
C ASN A 200 13.08 -14.19 10.41
N LYS A 201 13.24 -13.68 9.18
CA LYS A 201 14.48 -13.87 8.39
C LYS A 201 15.38 -12.65 8.37
N THR A 202 14.86 -11.50 8.75
CA THR A 202 15.67 -10.32 8.98
C THR A 202 16.01 -10.29 10.45
N ASN A 203 17.26 -10.05 10.84
CA ASN A 203 17.64 -9.79 12.24
C ASN A 203 17.05 -8.44 12.74
N SER A 204 15.89 -8.03 12.21
CA SER A 204 15.21 -6.81 12.56
C SER A 204 14.27 -7.11 13.74
N PRO A 205 14.27 -6.27 14.78
CA PRO A 205 13.29 -6.39 15.87
C PRO A 205 11.87 -6.00 15.42
N ASN A 206 11.71 -5.50 14.18
CA ASN A 206 10.46 -4.98 13.66
C ASN A 206 9.80 -5.98 12.71
N ALA A 207 8.47 -6.10 12.78
CA ALA A 207 7.70 -6.87 11.82
C ALA A 207 7.90 -6.33 10.39
N SER A 208 7.76 -7.21 9.41
CA SER A 208 7.81 -6.87 7.99
C SER A 208 6.74 -5.86 7.63
N LEU A 209 7.00 -5.12 6.55
CA LEU A 209 6.08 -4.09 6.09
C LEU A 209 4.70 -4.68 5.73
N LYS A 210 4.67 -5.91 5.20
CA LYS A 210 3.42 -6.64 4.97
C LYS A 210 2.63 -6.84 6.25
N THR A 211 3.29 -7.34 7.31
CA THR A 211 2.65 -7.59 8.61
C THR A 211 2.15 -6.29 9.23
N LEU A 212 2.95 -5.22 9.19
CA LEU A 212 2.55 -3.91 9.72
C LEU A 212 1.31 -3.35 9.01
N LEU A 213 1.25 -3.43 7.67
CA LEU A 213 0.09 -2.96 6.92
C LEU A 213 -1.15 -3.82 7.15
N ASN A 214 -1.00 -5.14 7.27
CA ASN A 214 -2.11 -6.02 7.64
C ASN A 214 -2.63 -5.70 9.04
N ASN A 215 -1.75 -5.47 10.01
CA ASN A 215 -2.14 -5.08 11.36
C ASN A 215 -2.86 -3.72 11.36
N ALA A 216 -2.37 -2.74 10.60
CA ALA A 216 -3.04 -1.45 10.45
C ALA A 216 -4.44 -1.58 9.83
N TYR A 217 -4.62 -2.47 8.85
CA TYR A 217 -5.92 -2.79 8.28
C TYR A 217 -6.86 -3.44 9.31
N GLN A 218 -6.40 -4.44 10.06
CA GLN A 218 -7.21 -5.09 11.10
C GLN A 218 -7.62 -4.11 12.21
N SER A 219 -6.70 -3.25 12.65
CA SER A 219 -7.01 -2.18 13.61
C SER A 219 -8.06 -1.21 13.06
N SER A 220 -7.99 -0.85 11.78
CA SER A 220 -8.97 0.03 11.13
C SER A 220 -10.35 -0.62 11.02
N VAL A 221 -10.41 -1.94 10.76
CA VAL A 221 -11.66 -2.71 10.78
C VAL A 221 -12.27 -2.74 12.19
N ALA A 222 -11.45 -2.98 13.21
CA ALA A 222 -11.91 -2.99 14.60
C ALA A 222 -12.49 -1.63 15.02
N GLU A 223 -11.82 -0.53 14.65
CA GLU A 223 -12.30 0.82 14.97
C GLU A 223 -13.59 1.17 14.23
N PHE A 224 -13.71 0.80 12.96
CA PHE A 224 -14.96 0.94 12.20
C PHE A 224 -16.13 0.21 12.88
N ASN A 225 -15.92 -1.04 13.27
CA ASN A 225 -16.96 -1.83 13.95
C ASN A 225 -17.36 -1.20 15.30
N LYS A 226 -16.39 -0.69 16.06
CA LYS A 226 -16.64 0.01 17.32
C LYS A 226 -17.49 1.27 17.11
N MET A 227 -17.17 2.08 16.10
CA MET A 227 -17.93 3.29 15.78
C MET A 227 -19.34 2.98 15.26
N GLN A 228 -19.48 1.93 14.44
CA GLN A 228 -20.79 1.48 13.97
C GLN A 228 -21.69 1.04 15.12
N ASN A 229 -21.14 0.30 16.09
CA ASN A 229 -21.87 -0.13 17.28
C ASN A 229 -22.29 1.07 18.14
N ALA A 230 -21.38 2.03 18.39
CA ALA A 230 -21.69 3.24 19.17
C ALA A 230 -22.76 4.12 18.50
N TYR A 231 -22.71 4.23 17.17
CA TYR A 231 -23.72 4.92 16.38
C TYR A 231 -25.10 4.25 16.53
N ASN A 232 -25.18 2.94 16.31
CA ASN A 232 -26.43 2.18 16.38
C ASN A 232 -27.04 2.23 17.78
N GLU A 233 -26.23 2.10 18.83
CA GLU A 233 -26.68 2.20 20.22
C GLU A 233 -27.24 3.59 20.52
N THR A 234 -26.56 4.66 20.08
CA THR A 234 -27.02 6.03 20.27
C THR A 234 -28.31 6.31 19.49
N LEU A 235 -28.44 5.76 18.28
CA LEU A 235 -29.66 5.86 17.48
C LEU A 235 -30.85 5.19 18.18
N ASN A 236 -30.63 4.00 18.76
CA ASN A 236 -31.66 3.32 19.54
C ASN A 236 -32.08 4.14 20.76
N GLN A 237 -31.13 4.67 21.52
CA GLN A 237 -31.41 5.54 22.67
C GLN A 237 -32.18 6.80 22.24
N LEU A 238 -31.81 7.42 21.12
CA LEU A 238 -32.52 8.57 20.56
C LEU A 238 -33.97 8.21 20.23
N ASN A 239 -34.20 7.12 19.52
CA ASN A 239 -35.54 6.67 19.14
C ASN A 239 -36.44 6.44 20.37
N LEU A 240 -35.89 5.80 21.42
CA LEU A 240 -36.62 5.58 22.68
C LEU A 240 -36.97 6.91 23.36
N LYS A 241 -36.03 7.85 23.47
CA LYS A 241 -36.27 9.15 24.12
C LYS A 241 -37.16 10.08 23.32
N THR A 242 -37.13 10.00 22.00
CA THR A 242 -38.11 10.70 21.14
C THR A 242 -39.51 10.15 21.34
N ALA A 243 -39.68 8.84 21.50
CA ALA A 243 -40.99 8.25 21.81
C ALA A 243 -41.51 8.67 23.19
N GLU A 244 -40.65 8.67 24.22
CA GLU A 244 -40.99 9.19 25.55
C GLU A 244 -41.38 10.67 25.51
N LEU A 245 -40.61 11.50 24.80
CA LEU A 245 -40.91 12.92 24.62
C LEU A 245 -42.28 13.14 23.98
N ASN A 246 -42.60 12.40 22.91
CA ASN A 246 -43.90 12.50 22.24
C ASN A 246 -45.05 12.17 23.21
N LYS A 247 -44.88 11.14 24.05
CA LYS A 247 -45.86 10.78 25.07
C LYS A 247 -46.04 11.89 26.11
N ALA A 248 -44.94 12.46 26.62
CA ALA A 248 -44.96 13.54 27.58
C ALA A 248 -45.62 14.81 27.01
N GLN A 249 -45.35 15.14 25.74
CA GLN A 249 -45.97 16.27 25.03
C GLN A 249 -47.49 16.08 24.86
N ILE A 250 -47.94 14.86 24.57
CA ILE A 250 -49.39 14.55 24.51
C ILE A 250 -50.03 14.73 25.89
N ASN A 251 -49.38 14.22 26.95
CA ASN A 251 -49.87 14.37 28.32
C ASN A 251 -49.96 15.84 28.74
N LEU A 252 -48.93 16.63 28.46
CA LEU A 252 -48.91 18.07 28.73
C LEU A 252 -50.06 18.79 28.01
N LYS A 253 -50.28 18.51 26.71
CA LYS A 253 -51.40 19.08 25.95
C LYS A 253 -52.75 18.72 26.58
N SER A 254 -52.91 17.48 27.03
CA SER A 254 -54.12 17.02 27.72
C SER A 254 -54.35 17.77 29.04
N LEU A 255 -53.31 17.94 29.86
CA LEU A 255 -53.39 18.66 31.13
C LEU A 255 -53.67 20.16 30.92
N GLN A 256 -53.04 20.78 29.92
CA GLN A 256 -53.29 22.18 29.55
C GLN A 256 -54.75 22.39 29.10
N ALA A 257 -55.29 21.47 28.30
CA ALA A 257 -56.70 21.51 27.91
C ALA A 257 -57.63 21.34 29.13
N GLY A 258 -57.30 20.44 30.06
CA GLY A 258 -58.03 20.26 31.31
C GLY A 258 -58.00 21.50 32.22
N LEU A 259 -56.85 22.15 32.36
CA LEU A 259 -56.69 23.41 33.11
C LEU A 259 -57.49 24.55 32.47
N ALA A 260 -57.46 24.67 31.14
CA ALA A 260 -58.24 25.67 30.41
C ALA A 260 -59.75 25.47 30.60
N ALA A 261 -60.22 24.22 30.54
CA ALA A 261 -61.61 23.87 30.81
C ALA A 261 -62.02 24.18 32.26
N ALA A 262 -61.16 23.86 33.24
CA ALA A 262 -61.41 24.16 34.65
C ALA A 262 -61.48 25.67 34.93
N ASN A 263 -60.60 26.47 34.30
CA ASN A 263 -60.64 27.93 34.37
C ASN A 263 -61.92 28.50 33.77
N ALA A 264 -62.33 28.02 32.58
CA ALA A 264 -63.58 28.45 31.94
C ALA A 264 -64.82 28.11 32.80
N ALA A 265 -64.85 26.92 33.40
CA ALA A 265 -65.92 26.50 34.31
C ALA A 265 -65.94 27.30 35.63
N ALA A 266 -64.79 27.77 36.10
CA ALA A 266 -64.71 28.64 37.27
C ALA A 266 -65.22 30.07 36.99
N LEU A 267 -65.06 30.57 35.76
CA LEU A 267 -65.53 31.89 35.33
C LEU A 267 -67.03 31.93 34.98
N ALA A 268 -67.61 30.79 34.58
CA ALA A 268 -69.02 30.67 34.19
C ALA A 268 -70.00 30.46 35.37
N SER A 269 -69.50 30.45 36.63
CA SER A 269 -70.25 30.11 37.85
C SER A 269 -70.17 31.20 38.91
#